data_AF-A0A1S3YS87-F1
#
_entry.id   AF-A0A1S3YS87-F1
#
_cell.length_a   1.000
_cell.length_b   1.000
_cell.length_c   1.000
_cell.angle_alpha   90.00
_cell.angle_beta   90.00
_cell.angle_gamma   90.00
#
_symmetry.space_group_name_H-M   'P 1'
#
loop_
_entity.id
_entity.type
_entity.pdbx_description
1 polymer ?
#
loop_
_entity_poly.entity_id
_entity_poly.type
_entity_poly.pdbx_seq_one_letter_code
_entity_poly.pdbx_strand_id
1 'polypeptide(L)'
;MTRKPLFQSVIALLNFRVHNKWIGIQDSLKRQLITEDDFKWRLPPKINEREKEGSNCEILLKYVGGVDLSFSKEDSSIACGALVVLDFQTLKVVYEDSSIVRLHIPYLPGFLAFREAPVLLELLDKMKKNAHPFYPQLLMVDGNGLLHPRGFGLACHIGVLADLPTVGVGKNLHHVDGLTQSRVREIRQAADSPENVLPLIGDSGCTWGAAIQSSQGSLKPIFISVGHRVSLATAIETVKMTCRFRVPEPIRQADIRSRERLRNHQ
;
A
#
# COMPACT_ATOMS: atom_id res chain seq x y z
N MET A 1 22.45 -41.64 8.69
CA MET A 1 23.42 -40.71 8.06
C MET A 1 23.42 -41.02 6.56
N THR A 2 23.26 -40.15 5.57
CA THR A 2 23.29 -38.69 5.40
C THR A 2 22.57 -38.40 4.05
N ARG A 3 21.26 -38.16 4.03
CA ARG A 3 20.50 -37.72 2.83
C ARG A 3 20.08 -36.24 2.86
N LYS A 4 20.56 -35.46 3.84
CA LYS A 4 20.23 -34.03 4.02
C LYS A 4 20.87 -33.04 3.02
N PRO A 5 22.10 -33.22 2.50
CA PRO A 5 22.76 -32.16 1.73
C PRO A 5 22.20 -31.98 0.31
N LEU A 6 21.74 -33.06 -0.34
CA LEU A 6 21.18 -32.99 -1.69
C LEU A 6 19.81 -32.28 -1.72
N PHE A 7 18.96 -32.55 -0.72
CA PHE A 7 17.61 -31.96 -0.63
C PHE A 7 17.65 -30.46 -0.33
N GLN A 8 18.55 -30.03 0.57
CA GLN A 8 18.77 -28.60 0.85
C GLN A 8 19.34 -27.87 -0.37
N SER A 9 20.23 -28.52 -1.13
CA SER A 9 20.78 -27.96 -2.38
C SER A 9 19.71 -27.79 -3.45
N VAL A 10 18.79 -28.75 -3.60
CA VAL A 10 17.66 -28.66 -4.54
C VAL A 10 16.66 -27.57 -4.14
N ILE A 11 16.34 -27.43 -2.84
CA ILE A 11 15.49 -26.32 -2.34
C ILE A 11 16.18 -24.97 -2.56
N ALA A 12 17.49 -24.87 -2.30
CA ALA A 12 18.24 -23.64 -2.56
C ALA A 12 18.26 -23.28 -4.05
N LEU A 13 18.43 -24.26 -4.95
CA LEU A 13 18.36 -24.09 -6.40
C LEU A 13 16.96 -23.68 -6.88
N LEU A 14 15.90 -24.29 -6.33
CA LEU A 14 14.52 -23.91 -6.61
C LEU A 14 14.23 -22.47 -6.14
N ASN A 15 14.65 -22.13 -4.92
CA ASN A 15 14.52 -20.78 -4.38
C ASN A 15 15.32 -19.76 -5.20
N PHE A 16 16.52 -20.11 -5.66
CA PHE A 16 17.35 -19.26 -6.51
C PHE A 16 16.71 -19.00 -7.88
N ARG A 17 16.15 -20.04 -8.52
CA ARG A 17 15.43 -19.89 -9.80
C ARG A 17 14.16 -19.06 -9.65
N VAL A 18 13.40 -19.28 -8.59
CA VAL A 18 12.20 -18.48 -8.26
C VAL A 18 12.59 -17.03 -8.00
N HIS A 19 13.65 -16.79 -7.25
CA HIS A 19 14.17 -15.47 -6.94
C HIS A 19 14.57 -14.69 -8.20
N ASN A 20 15.37 -15.28 -9.10
CA ASN A 20 15.77 -14.63 -10.35
C ASN A 20 14.57 -14.34 -11.26
N LYS A 21 13.60 -15.25 -11.31
CA LYS A 21 12.35 -15.03 -12.05
C LYS A 21 11.58 -13.83 -11.49
N TRP A 22 11.45 -13.73 -10.17
CA TRP A 22 10.74 -12.63 -9.51
C TRP A 22 11.44 -11.29 -9.64
N ILE A 23 12.78 -11.28 -9.63
CA ILE A 23 13.59 -10.10 -9.99
C ILE A 23 13.18 -9.60 -11.38
N GLY A 24 13.23 -10.48 -12.39
CA GLY A 24 12.87 -10.10 -13.76
C GLY A 24 11.44 -9.59 -13.90
N ILE A 25 10.49 -10.19 -13.18
CA ILE A 25 9.10 -9.73 -13.16
C ILE A 25 8.98 -8.34 -12.52
N GLN A 26 9.59 -8.11 -11.35
CA GLN A 26 9.57 -6.80 -10.70
C GLN A 26 10.19 -5.73 -11.60
N ASP A 27 11.34 -6.01 -12.21
CA ASP A 27 12.02 -5.05 -13.07
C ASP A 27 11.18 -4.74 -14.33
N SER A 28 10.45 -5.74 -14.84
CA SER A 28 9.53 -5.55 -15.97
C SER A 28 8.30 -4.73 -15.61
N LEU A 29 7.68 -4.98 -14.45
CA LEU A 29 6.51 -4.23 -13.99
C LEU A 29 6.90 -2.81 -13.54
N LYS A 30 8.07 -2.64 -12.92
CA LYS A 30 8.58 -1.34 -12.49
C LYS A 30 8.76 -0.37 -13.66
N ARG A 31 9.08 -0.85 -14.87
CA ARG A 31 9.15 -0.01 -16.07
C ARG A 31 7.81 0.62 -16.49
N GLN A 32 6.70 0.10 -16.00
CA GLN A 32 5.35 0.61 -16.28
C GLN A 32 4.87 1.58 -15.19
N LEU A 33 5.69 1.86 -14.19
CA LEU A 33 5.30 2.69 -13.06
C LEU A 33 5.16 4.16 -13.47
N ILE A 34 3.99 4.74 -13.19
CA ILE A 34 3.73 6.17 -13.32
C ILE A 34 3.74 6.76 -11.90
N THR A 35 4.53 7.81 -11.68
CA THR A 35 4.73 8.43 -10.35
C THR A 35 4.18 9.85 -10.24
N GLU A 36 3.37 10.23 -11.22
CA GLU A 36 2.65 11.50 -11.31
C GLU A 36 1.15 11.24 -11.36
N ASP A 37 0.36 12.29 -11.16
CA ASP A 37 -1.10 12.20 -11.21
C ASP A 37 -1.55 11.95 -12.65
N ASP A 38 -2.05 10.74 -12.92
CA ASP A 38 -2.52 10.31 -14.23
C ASP A 38 -3.98 9.82 -14.13
N PHE A 39 -4.88 10.77 -13.90
CA PHE A 39 -6.32 10.56 -13.80
C PHE A 39 -7.09 11.86 -14.08
N LYS A 40 -8.40 11.73 -14.32
CA LYS A 40 -9.28 12.86 -14.71
C LYS A 40 -10.00 13.53 -13.53
N TRP A 41 -9.89 12.96 -12.33
CA TRP A 41 -10.55 13.48 -11.13
C TRP A 41 -9.61 14.37 -10.31
N ARG A 42 -10.16 15.21 -9.43
CA ARG A 42 -9.39 15.97 -8.44
C ARG A 42 -9.88 15.69 -7.03
N LEU A 43 -9.04 15.98 -6.03
CA LEU A 43 -9.47 15.93 -4.63
C LEU A 43 -10.55 17.00 -4.39
N PRO A 44 -11.64 16.68 -3.67
CA PRO A 44 -12.62 17.68 -3.27
C PRO A 44 -11.97 18.75 -2.39
N PRO A 45 -12.41 20.02 -2.48
CA PRO A 45 -11.91 21.08 -1.62
C PRO A 45 -12.15 20.72 -0.15
N LYS A 46 -11.27 21.18 0.74
CA LYS A 46 -11.53 21.12 2.17
C LYS A 46 -12.79 21.93 2.48
N ILE A 47 -13.58 21.49 3.45
CA ILE A 47 -14.87 22.10 3.84
C ILE A 47 -14.77 23.62 4.09
N ASN A 48 -13.57 24.15 4.35
CA ASN A 48 -13.31 25.57 4.64
C ASN A 48 -12.58 26.34 3.53
N GLU A 49 -12.30 25.73 2.37
CA GLU A 49 -11.62 26.41 1.26
C GLU A 49 -12.64 26.78 0.17
N ARG A 50 -12.75 28.07 -0.15
CA ARG A 50 -13.58 28.54 -1.27
C ARG A 50 -13.05 27.92 -2.56
N GLU A 51 -13.97 27.46 -3.41
CA GLU A 51 -13.63 26.97 -4.74
C GLU A 51 -12.82 28.04 -5.49
N LYS A 52 -11.59 27.70 -5.88
CA LYS A 52 -10.87 28.51 -6.86
C LYS A 52 -11.55 28.29 -8.20
N GLU A 53 -12.36 29.26 -8.62
CA GLU A 53 -12.88 29.38 -9.97
C GLU A 53 -11.71 29.32 -10.96
N GLY A 54 -11.65 28.26 -11.77
CA GLY A 54 -10.61 28.10 -12.79
C GLY A 54 -10.15 26.67 -13.08
N SER A 55 -10.54 25.66 -12.30
CA SER A 55 -10.20 24.26 -12.64
C SER A 55 -11.27 23.63 -13.53
N ASN A 56 -10.95 23.38 -14.80
CA ASN A 56 -11.79 22.68 -15.79
C ASN A 56 -12.07 21.19 -15.48
N CYS A 57 -11.75 20.69 -14.27
CA CYS A 57 -12.05 19.33 -13.84
C CYS A 57 -13.36 19.28 -13.03
N GLU A 58 -14.42 18.78 -13.67
CA GLU A 58 -15.74 18.58 -13.06
C GLU A 58 -15.84 17.31 -12.19
N ILE A 59 -14.90 16.36 -12.33
CA ILE A 59 -14.96 15.06 -11.62
C ILE A 59 -14.18 15.12 -10.31
N LEU A 60 -14.85 14.82 -9.20
CA LEU A 60 -14.23 14.71 -7.88
C LEU A 60 -13.92 13.25 -7.51
N LEU A 61 -12.91 13.05 -6.67
CA LEU A 61 -12.66 11.77 -6.01
C LEU A 61 -13.86 11.42 -5.12
N LYS A 62 -14.54 10.32 -5.43
CA LYS A 62 -15.75 9.86 -4.74
C LYS A 62 -15.53 8.58 -3.95
N TYR A 63 -14.77 7.63 -4.50
CA TYR A 63 -14.55 6.32 -3.86
C TYR A 63 -13.07 6.01 -3.68
N VAL A 64 -12.69 5.69 -2.44
CA VAL A 64 -11.33 5.26 -2.08
C VAL A 64 -11.36 3.85 -1.52
N GLY A 65 -10.51 2.99 -2.08
CA GLY A 65 -10.35 1.61 -1.66
C GLY A 65 -9.29 1.47 -0.58
N GLY A 66 -9.42 0.44 0.24
CA GLY A 66 -8.39 -0.03 1.16
C GLY A 66 -8.22 -1.54 1.01
N VAL A 67 -6.97 -2.00 0.98
CA VAL A 67 -6.66 -3.44 1.00
C VAL A 67 -5.65 -3.77 2.09
N ASP A 68 -5.86 -4.92 2.71
CA ASP A 68 -4.98 -5.53 3.71
C ASP A 68 -4.98 -7.05 3.53
N LEU A 69 -3.87 -7.69 3.93
CA LEU A 69 -3.78 -9.13 4.03
C LEU A 69 -3.25 -9.51 5.41
N SER A 70 -4.12 -10.14 6.21
CA SER A 70 -3.79 -10.60 7.55
C SER A 70 -3.53 -12.11 7.56
N PHE A 71 -2.61 -12.57 8.40
CA PHE A 71 -2.27 -13.99 8.57
C PHE A 71 -2.95 -14.56 9.82
N SER A 72 -3.33 -15.84 9.78
CA SER A 72 -3.81 -16.54 10.97
C SER A 72 -2.70 -16.64 12.03
N LYS A 73 -3.09 -16.55 13.31
CA LYS A 73 -2.17 -16.70 14.44
C LYS A 73 -1.78 -18.17 14.68
N GLU A 74 -2.63 -19.10 14.25
CA GLU A 74 -2.44 -20.55 14.47
C GLU A 74 -1.69 -21.19 13.31
N ASP A 75 -1.98 -20.78 12.08
CA ASP A 75 -1.37 -21.31 10.86
C ASP A 75 -0.93 -20.17 9.94
N SER A 76 0.39 -19.91 9.90
CA SER A 76 0.97 -18.85 9.06
C SER A 76 0.86 -19.09 7.55
N SER A 77 0.38 -20.27 7.12
CA SER A 77 0.01 -20.53 5.74
C SER A 77 -1.42 -20.08 5.42
N ILE A 78 -2.26 -19.82 6.41
CA ILE A 78 -3.62 -19.28 6.21
C ILE A 78 -3.55 -17.75 6.31
N ALA A 79 -4.13 -17.08 5.32
CA ALA A 79 -4.28 -15.64 5.30
C ALA A 79 -5.68 -15.23 4.85
N CYS A 80 -6.07 -14.01 5.17
CA CYS A 80 -7.29 -13.38 4.67
C CYS A 80 -6.95 -12.05 4.02
N GLY A 81 -7.22 -11.95 2.73
CA GLY A 81 -7.25 -10.67 2.03
C GLY A 81 -8.58 -9.98 2.26
N ALA A 82 -8.58 -8.66 2.41
CA ALA A 82 -9.78 -7.85 2.48
C ALA A 82 -9.67 -6.66 1.52
N LEU A 83 -10.77 -6.35 0.85
CA LEU A 83 -11.00 -5.15 0.05
C LEU A 83 -12.16 -4.40 0.67
N VAL A 84 -11.97 -3.13 0.96
CA VAL A 84 -13.05 -2.21 1.35
C VAL A 84 -13.06 -1.02 0.42
N VAL A 85 -14.24 -0.45 0.19
CA VAL A 85 -14.37 0.84 -0.48
C VAL A 85 -15.19 1.78 0.38
N LEU A 86 -14.71 2.99 0.53
CA LEU A 86 -15.33 4.05 1.29
C LEU A 86 -15.74 5.19 0.36
N ASP A 87 -16.86 5.82 0.68
CA ASP A 87 -17.18 7.15 0.18
C ASP A 87 -16.17 8.16 0.75
N PHE A 88 -15.51 8.91 -0.13
CA PHE A 88 -14.35 9.74 0.21
C PHE A 88 -14.72 10.93 1.11
N GLN A 89 -15.94 11.48 0.96
CA GLN A 89 -16.38 12.62 1.76
C GLN A 89 -16.83 12.20 3.17
N THR A 90 -17.59 11.11 3.26
CA THR A 90 -18.19 10.66 4.52
C THR A 90 -17.33 9.65 5.26
N LEU A 91 -16.35 9.05 4.59
CA LEU A 91 -15.54 7.92 5.06
C LEU A 91 -16.38 6.72 5.54
N LYS A 92 -17.61 6.58 5.01
CA LYS A 92 -18.48 5.43 5.25
C LYS A 92 -18.12 4.31 4.30
N VAL A 93 -18.04 3.09 4.83
CA VAL A 93 -17.85 1.89 4.01
C VAL A 93 -19.10 1.68 3.15
N VAL A 94 -18.90 1.61 1.84
CA VAL A 94 -19.95 1.37 0.83
C VAL A 94 -19.82 0.01 0.16
N TYR A 95 -18.67 -0.64 0.31
CA TYR A 95 -18.41 -1.99 -0.18
C TYR A 95 -17.35 -2.68 0.70
N GLU A 96 -17.50 -3.99 0.87
CA GLU A 96 -16.52 -4.85 1.52
C GLU A 96 -16.55 -6.24 0.87
N ASP A 97 -15.37 -6.85 0.73
CA ASP A 97 -15.21 -8.24 0.33
C ASP A 97 -13.96 -8.81 1.00
N SER A 98 -13.96 -10.12 1.27
CA SER A 98 -12.82 -10.79 1.89
C SER A 98 -12.72 -12.23 1.43
N SER A 99 -11.49 -12.73 1.34
CA SER A 99 -11.21 -14.09 0.92
C SER A 99 -10.15 -14.72 1.80
N ILE A 100 -10.47 -15.89 2.34
CA ILE A 100 -9.52 -16.72 3.09
C ILE A 100 -8.81 -17.61 2.09
N VAL A 101 -7.49 -17.60 2.16
CA VAL A 101 -6.61 -18.33 1.24
C VAL A 101 -5.53 -19.06 2.01
N ARG A 102 -5.09 -20.18 1.44
CA ARG A 102 -3.89 -20.87 1.89
C ARG A 102 -2.73 -20.51 0.97
N LEU A 103 -1.71 -19.87 1.52
CA LEU A 103 -0.51 -19.43 0.81
C LEU A 103 0.55 -20.52 0.83
N HIS A 104 0.88 -21.03 -0.36
CA HIS A 104 1.92 -22.04 -0.56
C HIS A 104 3.30 -21.43 -0.86
N ILE A 105 3.35 -20.13 -1.16
CA ILE A 105 4.57 -19.42 -1.52
C ILE A 105 5.30 -19.00 -0.24
N PRO A 106 6.62 -19.28 -0.09
CA PRO A 106 7.38 -18.89 1.09
C PRO A 106 7.61 -17.37 1.17
N TYR A 107 7.79 -16.85 2.39
CA TYR A 107 8.19 -15.47 2.61
C TYR A 107 9.64 -15.23 2.19
N LEU A 108 9.84 -14.32 1.23
CA LEU A 108 11.14 -13.82 0.83
C LEU A 108 11.17 -12.30 1.02
N PRO A 109 12.07 -11.76 1.86
CA PRO A 109 12.24 -10.32 2.03
C PRO A 109 12.45 -9.60 0.68
N GLY A 110 11.70 -8.53 0.44
CA GLY A 110 11.71 -7.80 -0.84
C GLY A 110 10.77 -8.37 -1.92
N PHE A 111 10.08 -9.49 -1.66
CA PHE A 111 9.21 -10.17 -2.61
C PHE A 111 7.83 -10.52 -2.04
N LEU A 112 7.42 -9.86 -0.95
CA LEU A 112 6.13 -10.06 -0.31
C LEU A 112 4.95 -9.93 -1.29
N ALA A 113 5.06 -9.02 -2.26
CA ALA A 113 4.04 -8.78 -3.27
C ALA A 113 3.66 -10.04 -4.08
N PHE A 114 4.58 -10.99 -4.31
CA PHE A 114 4.26 -12.23 -5.01
C PHE A 114 3.35 -13.18 -4.20
N ARG A 115 3.29 -13.00 -2.87
CA ARG A 115 2.39 -13.74 -1.99
C ARG A 115 1.04 -13.06 -1.87
N GLU A 116 1.03 -11.73 -1.79
CA GLU A 116 -0.16 -10.98 -1.38
C GLU A 116 -0.93 -10.36 -2.55
N ALA A 117 -0.23 -9.86 -3.57
CA ALA A 117 -0.86 -9.19 -4.71
C ALA A 117 -1.89 -10.10 -5.43
N PRO A 118 -1.64 -11.41 -5.69
CA PRO A 118 -2.63 -12.25 -6.36
C PRO A 118 -3.98 -12.30 -5.64
N VAL A 119 -3.96 -12.37 -4.30
CA VAL A 119 -5.17 -12.45 -3.47
C VAL A 119 -5.95 -11.14 -3.54
N LEU A 120 -5.24 -10.01 -3.43
CA LEU A 120 -5.86 -8.68 -3.44
C LEU A 120 -6.37 -8.29 -4.83
N LEU A 121 -5.65 -8.68 -5.89
CA LEU A 121 -6.07 -8.49 -7.27
C LEU A 121 -7.30 -9.31 -7.60
N GLU A 122 -7.44 -10.53 -7.08
CA GLU A 122 -8.64 -11.35 -7.28
C GLU A 122 -9.90 -10.66 -6.72
N LEU A 123 -9.80 -10.02 -5.55
CA LEU A 123 -10.90 -9.24 -4.96
C LEU A 123 -11.28 -8.02 -5.82
N LEU A 124 -10.27 -7.29 -6.33
CA LEU A 124 -10.49 -6.16 -7.24
C LEU A 124 -11.09 -6.60 -8.56
N ASP A 125 -10.57 -7.68 -9.16
CA ASP A 125 -11.05 -8.23 -10.42
C ASP A 125 -12.48 -8.72 -10.32
N LYS A 126 -12.84 -9.38 -9.21
CA LYS A 126 -14.22 -9.79 -8.94
C LYS A 126 -15.16 -8.59 -8.89
N MET A 127 -14.77 -7.52 -8.18
CA MET A 127 -15.55 -6.28 -8.11
C MET A 127 -15.69 -5.62 -9.49
N LYS A 128 -14.60 -5.57 -10.27
CA LYS A 128 -14.55 -4.99 -11.62
C LYS A 128 -15.45 -5.76 -12.60
N LYS A 129 -15.35 -7.10 -12.62
CA LYS A 129 -16.17 -7.98 -13.48
C LYS A 129 -17.66 -7.87 -13.18
N ASN A 130 -18.01 -7.63 -11.93
CA ASN A 130 -19.40 -7.42 -11.51
C ASN A 130 -19.91 -6.00 -11.78
N ALA A 131 -19.11 -5.14 -12.42
CA ALA A 131 -19.43 -3.75 -12.72
C ALA A 131 -19.98 -2.97 -11.50
N HIS A 132 -19.38 -3.21 -10.32
CA HIS A 132 -19.88 -2.62 -9.09
C HIS A 132 -19.80 -1.09 -9.15
N PRO A 133 -20.88 -0.34 -8.82
CA PRO A 133 -20.94 1.11 -8.99
C PRO A 133 -19.97 1.89 -8.10
N PHE A 134 -19.37 1.21 -7.12
CA PHE A 134 -18.45 1.78 -6.14
C PHE A 134 -17.00 1.35 -6.40
N TYR A 135 -16.63 0.97 -7.62
CA TYR A 135 -15.24 0.62 -7.92
C TYR A 135 -14.32 1.81 -7.55
N PRO A 136 -13.23 1.57 -6.78
CA PRO A 136 -12.44 2.66 -6.23
C PRO A 136 -11.69 3.40 -7.34
N GLN A 137 -11.60 4.73 -7.21
CA GLN A 137 -10.80 5.59 -8.08
C GLN A 137 -9.32 5.64 -7.66
N LEU A 138 -9.06 5.38 -6.37
CA LEU A 138 -7.74 5.28 -5.77
C LEU A 138 -7.76 4.17 -4.71
N LEU A 139 -6.70 3.36 -4.64
CA LEU A 139 -6.57 2.28 -3.67
C LEU A 139 -5.40 2.53 -2.72
N MET A 140 -5.69 2.51 -1.42
CA MET A 140 -4.68 2.47 -0.38
C MET A 140 -4.33 1.03 -0.07
N VAL A 141 -3.02 0.75 0.00
CA VAL A 141 -2.49 -0.59 0.26
C VAL A 141 -1.72 -0.58 1.58
N ASP A 142 -2.04 -1.51 2.51
CA ASP A 142 -1.28 -1.70 3.74
C ASP A 142 0.07 -2.34 3.40
N GLY A 143 1.05 -1.49 3.12
CA GLY A 143 2.33 -1.91 2.56
C GLY A 143 3.01 -0.76 1.84
N ASN A 144 4.21 -1.02 1.34
CA ASN A 144 5.01 0.01 0.67
C ASN A 144 4.77 0.04 -0.84
N GLY A 145 4.92 1.21 -1.44
CA GLY A 145 5.06 1.42 -2.87
C GLY A 145 6.53 1.60 -3.23
N LEU A 146 6.91 2.81 -3.66
CA LEU A 146 8.30 3.15 -3.99
C LEU A 146 9.26 2.96 -2.82
N LEU A 147 8.83 3.20 -1.57
CA LEU A 147 9.64 3.03 -0.34
C LEU A 147 9.92 1.55 -0.05
N HIS A 148 10.72 0.93 -0.91
CA HIS A 148 10.99 -0.49 -0.95
C HIS A 148 12.42 -0.71 -1.43
N PRO A 149 13.15 -1.75 -0.95
CA PRO A 149 14.56 -1.97 -1.33
C PRO A 149 14.82 -2.04 -2.83
N ARG A 150 13.81 -2.45 -3.61
CA ARG A 150 13.87 -2.51 -5.09
C ARG A 150 13.10 -1.37 -5.79
N GLY A 151 12.56 -0.41 -5.04
CA GLY A 151 11.69 0.65 -5.55
C GLY A 151 10.41 0.14 -6.20
N PHE A 152 9.88 -0.98 -5.72
CA PHE A 152 8.71 -1.65 -6.30
C PHE A 152 8.04 -2.56 -5.26
N GLY A 153 7.36 -1.95 -4.29
CA GLY A 153 6.64 -2.65 -3.23
C GLY A 153 5.26 -3.16 -3.66
N LEU A 154 4.48 -3.64 -2.69
CA LEU A 154 3.14 -4.20 -2.91
C LEU A 154 2.19 -3.19 -3.59
N ALA A 155 2.20 -1.92 -3.17
CA ALA A 155 1.31 -0.92 -3.73
C ALA A 155 1.60 -0.66 -5.22
N CYS A 156 2.88 -0.60 -5.60
CA CYS A 156 3.31 -0.51 -6.99
C CYS A 156 2.88 -1.74 -7.79
N HIS A 157 3.08 -2.93 -7.22
CA HIS A 157 2.76 -4.19 -7.89
C HIS A 157 1.26 -4.31 -8.19
N ILE A 158 0.40 -4.04 -7.20
CA ILE A 158 -1.05 -4.04 -7.37
C ILE A 158 -1.46 -2.95 -8.37
N GLY A 159 -0.93 -1.73 -8.23
CA GLY A 159 -1.33 -0.61 -9.07
C GLY A 159 -1.03 -0.81 -10.55
N VAL A 160 0.16 -1.31 -10.88
CA VAL A 160 0.53 -1.62 -12.26
C VAL A 160 -0.35 -2.74 -12.83
N LEU A 161 -0.57 -3.83 -12.08
CA LEU A 161 -1.36 -4.96 -12.58
C LEU A 161 -2.86 -4.65 -12.70
N ALA A 162 -3.39 -3.80 -11.81
CA ALA A 162 -4.80 -3.39 -11.83
C ALA A 162 -5.07 -2.19 -12.74
N ASP A 163 -4.02 -1.51 -13.23
CA ASP A 163 -4.08 -0.20 -13.87
C ASP A 163 -4.94 0.79 -13.06
N LEU A 164 -4.58 0.95 -11.79
CA LEU A 164 -5.34 1.74 -10.82
C LEU A 164 -4.39 2.65 -10.02
N PRO A 165 -4.77 3.91 -9.72
CA PRO A 165 -4.01 4.75 -8.82
C PRO A 165 -3.86 4.10 -7.43
N THR A 166 -2.63 3.91 -6.97
CA THR A 166 -2.35 3.27 -5.67
C THR A 166 -1.40 4.06 -4.80
N VAL A 167 -1.66 4.00 -3.49
CA VAL A 167 -0.82 4.61 -2.45
C VAL A 167 -0.39 3.53 -1.47
N GLY A 168 0.92 3.43 -1.23
CA GLY A 168 1.46 2.57 -0.17
C GLY A 168 1.41 3.29 1.18
N VAL A 169 0.78 2.66 2.17
CA VAL A 169 0.68 3.16 3.55
C VAL A 169 1.39 2.17 4.48
N GLY A 170 2.67 2.39 4.73
CA GLY A 170 3.48 1.57 5.62
C GLY A 170 3.33 1.94 7.10
N LYS A 171 3.12 0.94 7.96
CA LYS A 171 3.12 1.12 9.43
C LYS A 171 4.54 1.18 10.04
N ASN A 172 5.55 0.74 9.29
CA ASN A 172 6.98 0.70 9.63
C ASN A 172 7.83 1.21 8.46
N LEU A 173 8.98 1.83 8.75
CA LEU A 173 9.94 2.28 7.74
C LEU A 173 10.68 1.08 7.15
N HIS A 174 10.78 1.00 5.83
CA HIS A 174 11.74 0.13 5.16
C HIS A 174 13.09 0.83 5.05
N HIS A 175 14.17 0.11 5.36
CA HIS A 175 15.52 0.64 5.18
C HIS A 175 15.89 0.62 3.70
N VAL A 176 15.99 1.80 3.10
CA VAL A 176 16.30 1.98 1.67
C VAL A 176 17.18 3.20 1.53
N ASP A 177 18.22 3.12 0.68
CA ASP A 177 18.99 4.30 0.28
C ASP A 177 19.44 5.20 1.47
N GLY A 178 20.01 4.58 2.51
CA GLY A 178 20.45 5.28 3.73
C GLY A 178 19.35 5.67 4.72
N LEU A 179 18.07 5.58 4.34
CA LEU A 179 16.94 5.86 5.22
C LEU A 179 16.83 4.79 6.30
N THR A 180 17.17 5.16 7.53
CA THR A 180 17.03 4.32 8.72
C THR A 180 16.07 4.94 9.72
N GLN A 181 15.55 4.13 10.65
CA GLN A 181 14.67 4.63 11.70
C GLN A 181 15.33 5.70 12.58
N SER A 182 16.62 5.56 12.88
CA SER A 182 17.40 6.57 13.61
C SER A 182 17.49 7.86 12.82
N ARG A 183 17.87 7.78 11.54
CA ARG A 183 18.00 8.95 10.66
C ARG A 183 16.69 9.73 10.54
N VAL A 184 15.57 9.03 10.34
CA VAL A 184 14.25 9.68 10.25
C VAL A 184 13.86 10.36 11.57
N ARG A 185 14.22 9.79 12.73
CA ARG A 185 13.98 10.43 14.03
C ARG A 185 14.84 11.68 14.22
N GLU A 186 16.12 11.63 13.85
CA GLU A 186 17.03 12.78 13.92
C GLU A 186 16.53 13.94 13.06
N ILE A 187 16.21 13.66 11.78
CA ILE A 187 15.69 14.69 10.87
C ILE A 187 14.40 15.28 11.44
N ARG A 188 13.52 14.46 12.03
CA ARG A 188 12.28 14.93 12.64
C ARG A 188 12.52 15.83 13.85
N GLN A 189 13.49 15.51 14.69
CA GLN A 189 13.84 16.32 15.87
C GLN A 189 14.44 17.67 15.47
N ALA A 190 15.18 17.71 14.35
CA ALA A 190 15.75 18.93 13.81
C ALA A 190 14.76 19.77 12.99
N ALA A 191 13.67 19.15 12.50
CA ALA A 191 12.67 19.82 11.68
C ALA A 191 11.70 20.64 12.55
N ASP A 192 11.78 21.95 12.47
CA ASP A 192 10.79 22.89 13.03
C ASP A 192 9.60 23.05 12.07
N SER A 193 9.04 21.92 11.60
CA SER A 193 7.99 21.91 10.59
C SER A 193 6.60 21.80 11.22
N PRO A 194 5.71 22.80 11.03
CA PRO A 194 4.34 22.74 11.54
C PRO A 194 3.47 21.70 10.83
N GLU A 195 3.89 21.19 9.66
CA GLU A 195 2.99 20.43 8.78
C GLU A 195 2.83 18.93 9.11
N ASN A 196 3.51 18.42 10.15
CA ASN A 196 3.50 17.00 10.56
C ASN A 196 3.89 15.98 9.47
N VAL A 197 4.41 16.46 8.34
CA VAL A 197 4.87 15.69 7.17
C VAL A 197 6.37 15.89 7.03
N LEU A 198 7.10 14.78 6.92
CA LEU A 198 8.55 14.79 6.72
C LEU A 198 8.89 14.04 5.43
N PRO A 199 9.50 14.68 4.41
CA PRO A 199 9.94 13.99 3.21
C PRO A 199 11.06 12.99 3.56
N LEU A 200 11.03 11.82 2.91
CA LEU A 200 12.01 10.75 3.09
C LEU A 200 12.97 10.77 1.90
N ILE A 201 14.02 11.58 2.03
CA ILE A 201 15.05 11.76 1.01
C ILE A 201 16.23 10.85 1.37
N GLY A 202 16.58 9.93 0.47
CA GLY A 202 17.69 9.01 0.66
C GLY A 202 19.05 9.62 0.28
N ASP A 203 20.13 8.88 0.50
CA ASP A 203 21.51 9.31 0.25
C ASP A 203 21.75 9.65 -1.23
N SER A 204 21.02 9.01 -2.15
CA SER A 204 21.05 9.33 -3.58
C SER A 204 20.41 10.67 -3.94
N GLY A 205 19.75 11.34 -3.00
CA GLY A 205 18.90 12.52 -3.24
C GLY A 205 17.49 12.19 -3.73
N CYS A 206 17.17 10.91 -3.97
CA CYS A 206 15.83 10.49 -4.36
C CYS A 206 14.84 10.64 -3.20
N THR A 207 13.63 11.14 -3.50
CA THR A 207 12.52 11.14 -2.53
C THR A 207 11.76 9.83 -2.63
N TRP A 208 11.81 9.02 -1.57
CA TRP A 208 11.18 7.69 -1.52
C TRP A 208 9.75 7.71 -1.00
N GLY A 209 9.35 8.78 -0.33
CA GLY A 209 8.05 8.93 0.29
C GLY A 209 8.02 10.04 1.32
N ALA A 210 7.09 9.96 2.27
CA ALA A 210 6.98 10.87 3.40
C ALA A 210 6.58 10.14 4.68
N ALA A 211 7.09 10.57 5.83
CA ALA A 211 6.62 10.16 7.14
C ALA A 211 5.60 11.17 7.68
N ILE A 212 4.41 10.69 8.02
CA ILE A 212 3.30 11.52 8.50
C ILE A 212 2.94 11.16 9.94
N GLN A 213 2.83 12.16 10.81
CA GLN A 213 2.08 12.04 12.07
C GLN A 213 0.63 12.44 11.81
N SER A 214 -0.20 11.43 11.57
CA SER A 214 -1.57 11.57 11.06
C SER A 214 -2.61 12.04 12.10
N SER A 215 -2.36 11.88 13.39
CA SER A 215 -3.28 12.31 14.45
C SER A 215 -2.54 12.90 15.65
N GLN A 216 -3.15 13.90 16.31
CA GLN A 216 -2.62 14.45 17.56
C GLN A 216 -2.47 13.33 18.59
N GLY A 217 -1.29 13.26 19.23
CA GLY A 217 -0.95 12.20 20.20
C GLY A 217 -0.41 10.89 19.60
N SER A 218 -0.38 10.70 18.28
CA SER A 218 0.27 9.51 17.70
C SER A 218 1.79 9.62 17.75
N LEU A 219 2.42 8.82 18.63
CA LEU A 219 3.88 8.75 18.75
C LEU A 219 4.56 8.10 17.53
N LYS A 220 3.84 7.25 16.78
CA LYS A 220 4.40 6.47 15.67
C LYS A 220 3.89 7.01 14.33
N PRO A 221 4.77 7.47 13.43
CA PRO A 221 4.35 7.91 12.11
C PRO A 221 3.83 6.73 11.28
N ILE A 222 3.16 7.08 10.18
CA ILE A 222 2.93 6.22 9.02
C ILE A 222 3.82 6.69 7.87
N PHE A 223 4.19 5.79 6.97
CA PHE A 223 5.12 6.05 5.88
C PHE A 223 4.37 5.93 4.56
N ILE A 224 4.24 7.04 3.86
CA ILE A 224 3.48 7.13 2.61
C ILE A 224 4.47 7.07 1.46
N SER A 225 4.16 6.24 0.46
CA SER A 225 4.93 6.16 -0.76
C SER A 225 4.03 5.98 -1.97
N VAL A 226 4.47 6.53 -3.10
CA VAL A 226 3.76 6.37 -4.38
C VAL A 226 3.65 4.89 -4.72
N GLY A 227 2.44 4.43 -5.01
CA GLY A 227 2.20 3.13 -5.58
C GLY A 227 2.24 3.22 -7.11
N HIS A 228 1.22 3.78 -7.74
CA HIS A 228 1.09 3.90 -9.20
C HIS A 228 0.12 5.03 -9.56
N ARG A 229 0.35 5.76 -10.66
CA ARG A 229 -0.53 6.80 -11.25
C ARG A 229 -1.01 7.88 -10.27
N VAL A 230 -0.18 8.19 -9.28
CA VAL A 230 -0.44 9.24 -8.30
C VAL A 230 0.88 9.89 -7.90
N SER A 231 0.88 11.21 -7.78
CA SER A 231 2.02 11.97 -7.28
C SER A 231 2.16 11.78 -5.76
N LEU A 232 3.37 11.98 -5.23
CA LEU A 232 3.58 11.90 -3.78
C LEU A 232 2.75 12.97 -3.04
N ALA A 233 2.59 14.16 -3.62
CA ALA A 233 1.79 15.23 -3.03
C ALA A 233 0.31 14.81 -2.90
N THR A 234 -0.30 14.31 -3.97
CA THR A 234 -1.68 13.83 -3.95
C THR A 234 -1.85 12.62 -3.04
N ALA A 235 -0.87 11.70 -3.00
CA ALA A 235 -0.88 10.57 -2.09
C ALA A 235 -0.90 11.01 -0.61
N ILE A 236 -0.05 11.98 -0.23
CA ILE A 236 0.00 12.54 1.12
C ILE A 236 -1.33 13.19 1.49
N GLU A 237 -1.89 14.02 0.60
CA GLU A 237 -3.14 14.74 0.88
C GLU A 237 -4.32 13.78 1.00
N THR A 238 -4.45 12.81 0.09
CA THR A 238 -5.48 11.76 0.16
C THR A 238 -5.42 10.99 1.48
N VAL A 239 -4.21 10.63 1.93
CA VAL A 239 -3.99 9.96 3.22
C VAL A 239 -4.42 10.86 4.38
N LYS A 240 -4.02 12.14 4.38
CA LYS A 240 -4.41 13.10 5.44
C LYS A 240 -5.93 13.24 5.53
N MET A 241 -6.62 13.37 4.40
CA MET A 241 -8.08 13.53 4.33
C MET A 241 -8.85 12.29 4.81
N THR A 242 -8.22 11.11 4.79
CA THR A 242 -8.84 9.84 5.20
C THR A 242 -8.42 9.38 6.60
N CYS A 243 -7.56 10.13 7.29
CA CYS A 243 -7.11 9.81 8.65
C CYS A 243 -8.08 10.38 9.70
N ARG A 244 -8.97 9.53 10.22
CA ARG A 244 -9.70 9.79 11.47
C ARG A 244 -8.90 9.40 12.72
N PHE A 245 -7.94 8.51 12.53
CA PHE A 245 -7.03 7.96 13.55
C PHE A 245 -5.61 7.95 12.99
N ARG A 246 -4.67 7.25 13.67
CA ARG A 246 -3.30 7.06 13.17
C ARG A 246 -3.26 6.44 11.76
N VAL A 247 -4.09 5.45 11.49
CA VAL A 247 -4.11 4.74 10.20
C VAL A 247 -5.31 5.25 9.38
N PRO A 248 -5.15 5.53 8.07
CA PRO A 248 -6.24 5.92 7.19
C PRO A 248 -7.43 4.96 7.29
N GLU A 249 -8.63 5.52 7.23
CA GLU A 249 -9.86 4.75 7.40
C GLU A 249 -9.98 3.57 6.41
N PRO A 250 -9.61 3.67 5.11
CA PRO A 250 -9.65 2.52 4.21
C PRO A 250 -8.76 1.36 4.66
N ILE A 251 -7.52 1.65 5.08
CA ILE A 251 -6.58 0.62 5.58
C ILE A 251 -7.08 0.04 6.91
N ARG A 252 -7.55 0.90 7.82
CA ARG A 252 -8.06 0.48 9.13
C ARG A 252 -9.25 -0.47 8.99
N GLN A 253 -10.17 -0.16 8.07
CA GLN A 253 -11.37 -0.96 7.82
C GLN A 253 -11.05 -2.29 7.13
N ALA A 254 -10.04 -2.33 6.25
CA ALA A 254 -9.53 -3.57 5.66
C ALA A 254 -8.89 -4.49 6.72
N ASP A 255 -8.01 -3.94 7.58
CA ASP A 255 -7.34 -4.67 8.67
C ASP A 255 -8.33 -5.24 9.71
N ILE A 256 -9.41 -4.51 10.01
CA ILE A 256 -10.46 -5.02 10.91
C ILE A 256 -11.16 -6.23 10.31
N ARG A 257 -11.59 -6.14 9.04
CA ARG A 257 -12.35 -7.20 8.36
C ARG A 257 -11.51 -8.43 8.08
N SER A 258 -10.27 -8.26 7.64
CA SER A 258 -9.35 -9.37 7.39
C SER A 258 -9.13 -10.19 8.67
N ARG A 259 -8.91 -9.51 9.82
CA ARG A 259 -8.75 -10.15 11.12
C ARG A 259 -10.04 -10.75 11.67
N GLU A 260 -11.18 -10.09 11.49
CA GLU A 260 -12.48 -10.61 11.93
C GLU A 260 -12.87 -11.86 11.16
N ARG A 261 -12.68 -11.85 9.84
CA ARG A 261 -12.94 -12.99 8.98
C ARG A 261 -12.09 -14.21 9.37
N LEU A 262 -10.83 -14.01 9.75
CA LEU A 262 -9.98 -15.06 10.29
C LEU A 262 -10.50 -15.62 11.61
N ARG A 263 -10.89 -14.75 12.57
CA ARG A 263 -11.43 -15.20 13.87
C ARG A 263 -12.70 -16.04 13.74
N ASN A 264 -13.57 -15.71 12.78
CA ASN A 264 -14.83 -16.41 12.55
C ASN A 264 -14.69 -17.68 11.70
N HIS A 265 -13.49 -17.95 11.16
CA HIS A 265 -13.20 -19.16 10.38
C HIS A 265 -12.42 -20.21 11.17
N GLN A 266 -12.03 -19.87 12.40
CA GLN A 266 -11.48 -20.78 13.40
C GLN A 266 -12.64 -21.48 14.12
#